data_AF-A0A545TUK5-F1
#
_entry.id   AF-A0A545TUK5-F1
#
_cell.length_a   1.000
_cell.length_b   1.000
_cell.length_c   1.000
_cell.angle_alpha   90.00
_cell.angle_beta   90.00
_cell.angle_gamma   90.00
#
_symmetry.space_group_name_H-M   'P 1'
#
loop_
_entity.id
_entity.type
_entity.pdbx_description
1 polymer ?
#
loop_
_entity_poly.entity_id
_entity_poly.type
_entity_poly.pdbx_seq_one_letter_code
_entity_poly.pdbx_strand_id
1 'polypeptide(L)'
;MTQSHAISSCYVEPEVLSHGGYQITDDGTEAGTETSWCLLSDSYERETNAAPPALRPQFVRIYRYLQSVAPPGHLPGRQHIDPLDFHELLTYVNLVNVEQEDGQARFRFRLVGTTQTIMAKRDISGLLVEDAVLPYFAARILGNLRRVLETGTPLYDRFSMPHPNREFIDSERVYYPLAGNGETIDMIFILNGYYGASGLDPFDKKK
;
A
#
# COMPACT_ATOMS: atom_id res chain seq x y z
N MET A 1 37.08 48.20 29.70
CA MET A 1 36.71 48.21 28.27
C MET A 1 35.85 47.00 28.02
N THR A 2 34.55 47.24 27.93
CA THR A 2 33.49 46.24 27.79
C THR A 2 33.11 46.21 26.32
N GLN A 3 33.04 45.04 25.69
CA GLN A 3 32.23 44.90 24.49
C GLN A 3 31.57 43.52 24.45
N SER A 4 30.26 43.59 24.73
CA SER A 4 29.22 42.63 24.40
C SER A 4 29.12 42.45 22.89
N HIS A 5 28.94 41.22 22.43
CA HIS A 5 28.30 40.93 21.14
C HIS A 5 27.26 39.84 21.39
N ALA A 6 26.01 40.20 21.09
CA ALA A 6 24.85 39.33 21.02
C ALA A 6 24.42 39.18 19.54
N ILE A 7 23.45 38.28 19.32
CA ILE A 7 22.60 38.11 18.10
C ILE A 7 23.24 37.17 17.05
N SER A 8 22.57 36.19 16.41
CA SER A 8 21.15 35.90 16.23
C SER A 8 20.91 34.40 16.09
N SER A 9 19.79 33.95 16.65
CA SER A 9 19.15 32.66 16.35
C SER A 9 18.50 32.74 14.96
N CYS A 10 18.83 31.81 14.06
CA CYS A 10 18.09 31.61 12.81
C CYS A 10 17.26 30.34 12.96
N TYR A 11 16.02 30.51 13.46
CA TYR A 11 14.94 29.55 13.22
C TYR A 11 14.48 29.71 11.77
N VAL A 12 14.44 28.60 11.03
CA VAL A 12 13.83 28.53 9.70
C VAL A 12 12.50 27.81 9.87
N GLU A 13 11.39 28.48 9.58
CA GLU A 13 10.07 27.86 9.59
C GLU A 13 9.91 26.90 8.40
N PRO A 14 9.21 25.77 8.55
CA PRO A 14 8.88 24.90 7.43
C PRO A 14 7.76 25.51 6.58
N GLU A 15 8.03 25.70 5.29
CA GLU A 15 7.05 26.11 4.29
C GLU A 15 5.90 25.09 4.20
N VAL A 16 4.68 25.59 4.40
CA VAL A 16 3.43 24.86 4.23
C VAL A 16 3.22 24.61 2.74
N LEU A 17 3.37 23.35 2.30
CA LEU A 17 2.98 22.92 0.96
C LEU A 17 1.44 23.01 0.83
N SER A 18 0.98 24.02 0.09
CA SER A 18 -0.44 24.18 -0.25
C SER A 18 -0.91 22.98 -1.05
N HIS A 19 -1.95 22.31 -0.55
CA HIS A 19 -2.59 21.18 -1.22
C HIS A 19 -3.28 21.67 -2.51
N GLY A 20 -2.72 21.28 -3.66
CA GLY A 20 -3.37 21.46 -4.95
C GLY A 20 -4.61 20.57 -5.03
N GLY A 21 -5.79 21.20 -5.04
CA GLY A 21 -7.06 20.52 -5.27
C GLY A 21 -7.10 19.85 -6.64
N TYR A 22 -7.41 18.55 -6.66
CA TYR A 22 -7.58 17.78 -7.88
C TYR A 22 -9.01 17.99 -8.40
N GLN A 23 -9.18 18.70 -9.51
CA GLN A 23 -10.44 18.70 -10.26
C GLN A 23 -10.39 17.58 -11.31
N ILE A 24 -11.29 16.62 -11.19
CA ILE A 24 -11.48 15.54 -12.17
C ILE A 24 -12.40 16.08 -13.27
N THR A 25 -11.92 16.05 -14.51
CA THR A 25 -12.78 16.22 -15.69
C THR A 25 -13.27 14.84 -16.11
N ASP A 26 -14.59 14.70 -16.18
CA ASP A 26 -15.27 13.48 -16.58
C ASP A 26 -15.43 13.51 -18.10
N ASP A 27 -14.51 12.88 -18.82
CA ASP A 27 -14.72 12.57 -20.24
C ASP A 27 -14.43 11.09 -20.46
N GLY A 28 -15.50 10.37 -20.79
CA GLY A 28 -15.46 8.95 -21.08
C GLY A 28 -14.67 8.66 -22.36
N THR A 29 -13.98 7.52 -22.32
CA THR A 29 -13.29 6.78 -23.41
C THR A 29 -11.77 6.98 -23.46
N GLU A 30 -11.04 6.13 -22.75
CA GLU A 30 -10.06 5.17 -23.32
C GLU A 30 -9.44 4.35 -22.18
N ALA A 31 -9.39 3.02 -22.34
CA ALA A 31 -8.70 2.12 -21.42
C ALA A 31 -7.18 2.26 -21.63
N GLY A 32 -6.59 3.33 -21.09
CA GLY A 32 -5.15 3.64 -21.18
C GLY A 32 -4.59 4.06 -19.82
N THR A 33 -3.66 3.25 -19.30
CA THR A 33 -2.49 3.63 -18.47
C THR A 33 -2.56 4.89 -17.59
N GLU A 34 -3.58 5.04 -16.75
CA GLU A 34 -3.53 6.04 -15.67
C GLU A 34 -2.91 5.38 -14.43
N THR A 35 -1.58 5.32 -14.38
CA THR A 35 -0.82 4.94 -13.17
C THR A 35 -0.47 6.17 -12.32
N SER A 36 -0.93 7.37 -12.68
CA SER A 36 -0.60 8.64 -12.01
C SER A 36 -0.96 8.67 -10.52
N TRP A 37 -1.93 7.87 -10.10
CA TRP A 37 -2.39 7.77 -8.71
C TRP A 37 -1.56 6.81 -7.84
N CYS A 38 -0.62 6.06 -8.43
CA CYS A 38 0.15 5.03 -7.75
C CYS A 38 1.64 5.12 -8.08
N LEU A 39 2.48 5.14 -7.06
CA LEU A 39 3.94 5.02 -7.23
C LEU A 39 4.31 3.59 -7.61
N LEU A 40 5.44 3.43 -8.30
CA LEU A 40 6.08 2.13 -8.48
C LEU A 40 7.07 1.90 -7.34
N SER A 41 7.21 0.65 -6.89
CA SER A 41 8.26 0.31 -5.93
C SER A 41 9.65 0.46 -6.58
N ASP A 42 10.66 0.86 -5.79
CA ASP A 42 12.03 0.92 -6.28
C ASP A 42 12.52 -0.42 -6.85
N SER A 43 12.02 -1.54 -6.30
CA SER A 43 12.37 -2.88 -6.78
C SER A 43 11.76 -3.15 -8.14
N TYR A 44 10.49 -2.81 -8.34
CA TYR A 44 9.80 -2.94 -9.61
C TYR A 44 10.45 -2.05 -10.68
N GLU A 45 10.75 -0.80 -10.35
CA GLU A 45 11.42 0.13 -11.27
C GLU A 45 12.78 -0.40 -11.71
N ARG A 46 13.61 -0.92 -10.79
CA ARG A 46 14.90 -1.52 -11.13
C ARG A 46 14.76 -2.76 -12.00
N GLU A 47 13.80 -3.64 -11.70
CA GLU A 47 13.61 -4.92 -12.39
C GLU A 47 13.01 -4.75 -13.79
N THR A 48 12.19 -3.71 -13.98
CA THR A 48 11.46 -3.47 -15.24
C THR A 48 11.98 -2.28 -16.04
N ASN A 49 13.01 -1.60 -15.53
CA ASN A 49 13.47 -0.31 -16.05
C ASN A 49 12.32 0.72 -16.12
N ALA A 50 11.51 0.77 -15.05
CA ALA A 50 10.33 1.62 -14.88
C ALA A 50 9.28 1.52 -16.00
N ALA A 51 9.16 0.34 -16.64
CA ALA A 51 8.07 0.11 -17.59
C ALA A 51 6.71 0.21 -16.88
N PRO A 52 5.73 0.96 -17.40
CA PRO A 52 4.42 1.08 -16.75
C PRO A 52 3.74 -0.29 -16.59
N PRO A 53 3.24 -0.65 -15.40
CA PRO A 53 2.50 -1.88 -15.23
C PRO A 53 1.15 -1.79 -15.93
N ALA A 54 0.72 -2.90 -16.53
CA ALA A 54 -0.68 -3.08 -16.92
C ALA A 54 -1.51 -3.36 -15.64
N LEU A 55 -1.90 -2.30 -14.93
CA LEU A 55 -2.66 -2.44 -13.68
C LEU A 55 -3.99 -3.14 -13.90
N ARG A 56 -4.26 -4.14 -13.06
CA ARG A 56 -5.54 -4.84 -13.07
C ARG A 56 -6.68 -3.91 -12.61
N PRO A 57 -7.88 -3.98 -13.23
CA PRO A 57 -9.00 -3.08 -12.92
C PRO A 57 -9.42 -3.06 -11.44
N GLN A 58 -9.16 -4.14 -10.71
CA GLN A 58 -9.52 -4.27 -9.31
C GLN A 58 -8.67 -3.40 -8.39
N PHE A 59 -7.39 -3.15 -8.73
CA PHE A 59 -6.58 -2.17 -8.02
C PHE A 59 -7.13 -0.76 -8.20
N VAL A 60 -7.53 -0.42 -9.42
CA VAL A 60 -8.17 0.88 -9.71
C VAL A 60 -9.51 0.99 -9.00
N ARG A 61 -10.31 -0.10 -8.96
CA ARG A 61 -11.59 -0.12 -8.25
C ARG A 61 -11.43 0.12 -6.75
N ILE A 62 -10.48 -0.55 -6.08
CA ILE A 62 -10.22 -0.31 -4.66
C ILE A 62 -9.73 1.12 -4.43
N TYR A 63 -8.85 1.64 -5.29
CA TYR A 63 -8.43 3.03 -5.20
C TYR A 63 -9.62 4.00 -5.24
N ARG A 64 -10.49 3.89 -6.26
CA ARG A 64 -11.67 4.75 -6.41
C ARG A 64 -12.65 4.59 -5.27
N TYR A 65 -12.85 3.36 -4.78
CA TYR A 65 -13.67 3.10 -3.61
C TYR A 65 -13.13 3.82 -2.37
N LEU A 66 -11.84 3.68 -2.07
CA LEU A 66 -11.20 4.33 -0.92
C LEU A 66 -11.32 5.86 -1.00
N GLN A 67 -11.18 6.43 -2.20
CA GLN A 67 -11.43 7.86 -2.42
C GLN A 67 -12.90 8.25 -2.16
N SER A 68 -13.86 7.42 -2.56
CA SER A 68 -15.29 7.70 -2.39
C SER A 68 -15.78 7.65 -0.93
N VAL A 69 -15.10 6.89 -0.07
CA VAL A 69 -15.42 6.79 1.37
C VAL A 69 -14.53 7.67 2.23
N ALA A 70 -13.56 8.37 1.63
CA ALA A 70 -12.69 9.28 2.36
C ALA A 70 -13.44 10.55 2.77
N PRO A 71 -13.21 11.08 3.99
CA PRO A 71 -13.66 12.42 4.32
C PRO A 71 -13.01 13.45 3.38
N PRO A 72 -13.71 14.54 3.02
CA PRO A 72 -13.16 15.54 2.10
C PRO A 72 -11.80 16.07 2.53
N GLY A 73 -10.79 15.96 1.66
CA GLY A 73 -9.43 16.45 1.94
C GLY A 73 -8.58 15.57 2.86
N HIS A 74 -9.08 14.41 3.28
CA HIS A 74 -8.40 13.51 4.20
C HIS A 74 -8.21 12.10 3.61
N LEU A 75 -7.33 11.31 4.22
CA LEU A 75 -7.22 9.89 3.94
C LEU A 75 -8.40 9.11 4.55
N PRO A 76 -8.86 8.02 3.92
CA PRO A 76 -9.86 7.16 4.55
C PRO A 76 -9.22 6.37 5.71
N GLY A 77 -9.83 6.42 6.88
CA GLY A 77 -9.58 5.44 7.94
C GLY A 77 -10.30 4.11 7.72
N ARG A 78 -9.85 3.06 8.42
CA ARG A 78 -10.50 1.73 8.39
C ARG A 78 -11.99 1.81 8.75
N GLN A 79 -12.39 2.73 9.62
CA GLN A 79 -13.79 2.91 10.04
C GLN A 79 -14.74 3.35 8.91
N HIS A 80 -14.22 3.91 7.81
CA HIS A 80 -15.02 4.32 6.66
C HIS A 80 -15.25 3.19 5.64
N ILE A 81 -14.60 2.05 5.83
CA ILE A 81 -14.62 0.93 4.90
C ILE A 81 -15.69 -0.08 5.35
N ASP A 82 -16.72 -0.27 4.51
CA ASP A 82 -17.61 -1.42 4.59
C ASP A 82 -17.03 -2.57 3.74
N PRO A 83 -16.58 -3.68 4.35
CA PRO A 83 -16.01 -4.79 3.60
C PRO A 83 -16.99 -5.46 2.61
N LEU A 84 -18.31 -5.24 2.74
CA LEU A 84 -19.30 -5.80 1.84
C LEU A 84 -19.26 -5.18 0.43
N ASP A 85 -18.76 -3.95 0.29
CA ASP A 85 -18.68 -3.23 -0.98
C ASP A 85 -17.72 -3.88 -2.00
N PHE A 86 -16.83 -4.75 -1.52
CA PHE A 86 -15.85 -5.49 -2.31
C PHE A 86 -15.61 -6.89 -1.73
N HIS A 87 -16.67 -7.52 -1.21
CA HIS A 87 -16.62 -8.82 -0.52
C HIS A 87 -15.85 -9.91 -1.31
N GLU A 88 -15.95 -9.90 -2.63
CA GLU A 88 -15.28 -10.85 -3.53
C GLU A 88 -13.75 -10.68 -3.58
N LEU A 89 -13.22 -9.56 -3.08
CA LEU A 89 -11.79 -9.28 -2.99
C LEU A 89 -11.23 -9.55 -1.58
N LEU A 90 -12.07 -9.72 -0.55
CA LEU A 90 -11.63 -9.80 0.85
C LEU A 90 -10.63 -10.91 1.14
N THR A 91 -10.72 -12.03 0.44
CA THR A 91 -9.80 -13.17 0.60
C THR A 91 -8.36 -12.85 0.17
N TYR A 92 -8.15 -11.71 -0.50
CA TYR A 92 -6.87 -11.24 -1.03
C TYR A 92 -6.34 -9.98 -0.34
N VAL A 93 -7.09 -9.48 0.64
CA VAL A 93 -6.76 -8.27 1.39
C VAL A 93 -5.89 -8.63 2.58
N ASN A 94 -4.82 -7.87 2.79
CA ASN A 94 -4.15 -7.80 4.08
C ASN A 94 -4.33 -6.41 4.68
N LEU A 95 -4.49 -6.36 6.00
CA LEU A 95 -4.40 -5.12 6.77
C LEU A 95 -3.16 -5.17 7.64
N VAL A 96 -2.34 -4.14 7.55
CA VAL A 96 -1.11 -4.00 8.32
C VAL A 96 -1.23 -2.77 9.21
N ASN A 97 -1.14 -2.95 10.53
CA ASN A 97 -1.03 -1.83 11.45
C ASN A 97 0.35 -1.20 11.35
N VAL A 98 0.40 0.13 11.46
CA VAL A 98 1.63 0.89 11.64
C VAL A 98 1.76 1.22 13.13
N GLU A 99 2.76 0.61 13.78
CA GLU A 99 3.05 0.80 15.19
C GLU A 99 4.33 1.63 15.32
N GLN A 100 4.39 2.57 16.28
CA GLN A 100 5.60 3.33 16.56
C GLN A 100 6.31 2.70 17.77
N GLU A 101 7.57 2.29 17.58
CA GLU A 101 8.41 1.70 18.61
C GLU A 101 9.82 2.33 18.51
N ASP A 102 10.30 2.95 19.58
CA ASP A 102 11.61 3.61 19.65
C ASP A 102 11.88 4.62 18.51
N GLY A 103 10.84 5.35 18.08
CA GLY A 103 10.94 6.32 16.99
C GLY A 103 11.03 5.70 15.59
N GLN A 104 10.77 4.39 15.47
CA GLN A 104 10.72 3.66 14.21
C GLN A 104 9.34 3.04 13.98
N ALA A 105 8.90 3.07 12.73
CA ALA A 105 7.70 2.34 12.33
C ALA A 105 7.96 0.83 12.31
N ARG A 106 7.09 0.09 12.99
CA ARG A 106 6.93 -1.37 12.97
C ARG A 106 5.62 -1.71 12.28
N PHE A 107 5.61 -2.84 11.59
CA PHE A 107 4.50 -3.24 10.74
C PHE A 107 3.98 -4.60 11.19
N ARG A 108 2.74 -4.63 11.68
CA ARG A 108 2.11 -5.84 12.20
C ARG A 108 0.93 -6.24 11.34
N PHE A 109 0.87 -7.50 10.91
CA PHE A 109 -0.32 -8.00 10.24
C PHE A 109 -1.49 -8.00 11.22
N ARG A 110 -2.55 -7.24 10.93
CA ARG A 110 -3.80 -7.27 11.69
C ARG A 110 -4.77 -8.30 11.14
N LEU A 111 -4.86 -8.36 9.81
CA LEU A 111 -5.69 -9.30 9.08
C LEU A 111 -4.93 -9.77 7.85
N VAL A 112 -5.01 -11.07 7.59
CA VAL A 112 -4.48 -11.66 6.38
C VAL A 112 -5.61 -12.39 5.68
N GLY A 113 -5.78 -12.10 4.39
CA GLY A 113 -6.82 -12.69 3.57
C GLY A 113 -6.73 -14.22 3.60
N THR A 114 -7.87 -14.89 3.66
CA THR A 114 -7.94 -16.34 3.85
C THR A 114 -7.16 -17.13 2.80
N THR A 115 -7.05 -16.64 1.57
CA THR A 115 -6.19 -17.24 0.53
C THR A 115 -4.73 -17.29 0.96
N GLN A 116 -4.22 -16.23 1.59
CA GLN A 116 -2.85 -16.15 2.07
C GLN A 116 -2.60 -17.01 3.30
N THR A 117 -3.58 -17.12 4.21
CA THR A 117 -3.51 -18.03 5.37
C THR A 117 -3.48 -19.50 4.95
N ILE A 118 -4.34 -19.87 3.98
CA ILE A 118 -4.31 -21.21 3.36
C ILE A 118 -2.94 -21.46 2.70
N MET A 119 -2.39 -20.43 2.06
CA MET A 119 -1.13 -20.52 1.35
C MET A 119 0.11 -20.63 2.24
N ALA A 120 0.16 -19.88 3.33
CA ALA A 120 1.30 -19.87 4.25
C ALA A 120 1.33 -21.13 5.14
N LYS A 121 0.24 -21.93 5.17
CA LYS A 121 0.01 -23.04 6.12
C LYS A 121 0.17 -22.65 7.60
N ARG A 122 0.18 -21.36 7.87
CA ARG A 122 0.28 -20.75 9.20
C ARG A 122 -0.50 -19.44 9.17
N ASP A 123 -1.25 -19.16 10.22
CA ASP A 123 -1.84 -17.84 10.43
C ASP A 123 -0.72 -16.89 10.88
N ILE A 124 -0.46 -15.86 10.08
CA ILE A 124 0.54 -14.82 10.38
C ILE A 124 -0.09 -13.56 10.99
N SER A 125 -1.40 -13.58 11.26
CA SER A 125 -2.08 -12.49 11.94
C SER A 125 -1.47 -12.26 13.33
N GLY A 126 -1.26 -11.01 13.69
CA GLY A 126 -0.61 -10.58 14.92
C GLY A 126 0.92 -10.55 14.87
N LEU A 127 1.56 -11.13 13.84
CA LEU A 127 3.01 -11.14 13.71
C LEU A 127 3.54 -9.86 13.04
N LEU A 128 4.76 -9.49 13.39
CA LEU A 128 5.52 -8.49 12.65
C LEU A 128 5.88 -9.04 11.26
N VAL A 129 6.01 -8.16 10.27
CA VAL A 129 6.32 -8.56 8.89
C VAL A 129 7.63 -9.35 8.81
N GLU A 130 8.65 -8.93 9.56
CA GLU A 130 9.96 -9.58 9.66
C GLU A 130 9.90 -11.00 10.25
N ASP A 131 8.94 -11.29 11.12
CA ASP A 131 8.74 -12.62 11.71
C ASP A 131 7.87 -13.51 10.81
N ALA A 132 6.97 -12.87 10.06
CA ALA A 132 5.96 -13.52 9.23
C ALA A 132 6.45 -13.91 7.83
N VAL A 133 7.48 -13.25 7.31
CA VAL A 133 7.93 -13.38 5.92
C VAL A 133 9.41 -13.76 5.87
N LEU A 134 9.80 -14.57 4.87
CA LEU A 134 11.21 -14.91 4.66
C LEU A 134 12.06 -13.64 4.47
N PRO A 135 13.29 -13.57 5.04
CA PRO A 135 14.05 -12.32 5.16
C PRO A 135 14.20 -11.51 3.85
N TYR A 136 14.46 -12.20 2.74
CA TYR A 136 14.61 -11.56 1.42
C TYR A 136 13.33 -10.79 0.99
N PHE A 137 12.16 -11.40 1.19
CA PHE A 137 10.88 -10.76 0.84
C PHE A 137 10.42 -9.76 1.90
N ALA A 138 10.75 -10.00 3.17
CA ALA A 138 10.48 -9.06 4.26
C ALA A 138 11.15 -7.71 3.99
N ALA A 139 12.41 -7.69 3.55
CA ALA A 139 13.12 -6.45 3.22
C ALA A 139 12.41 -5.63 2.13
N ARG A 140 11.96 -6.28 1.04
CA ARG A 140 11.22 -5.63 -0.06
C ARG A 140 9.87 -5.09 0.43
N ILE A 141 9.09 -5.90 1.16
CA ILE A 141 7.79 -5.52 1.68
C ILE A 141 7.90 -4.36 2.68
N LEU A 142 8.86 -4.43 3.59
CA LEU A 142 9.12 -3.35 4.56
C LEU A 142 9.55 -2.06 3.88
N GLY A 143 10.36 -2.13 2.80
CA GLY A 143 10.68 -0.97 1.97
C GLY A 143 9.43 -0.32 1.38
N ASN A 144 8.54 -1.13 0.79
CA ASN A 144 7.29 -0.65 0.22
C ASN A 144 6.37 0.00 1.27
N LEU A 145 6.23 -0.63 2.45
CA LEU A 145 5.40 -0.11 3.55
C LEU A 145 5.92 1.23 4.07
N ARG A 146 7.25 1.37 4.23
CA ARG A 146 7.88 2.64 4.62
C ARG A 146 7.66 3.72 3.56
N ARG A 147 7.80 3.38 2.28
CA ARG A 147 7.60 4.33 1.18
C ARG A 147 6.16 4.86 1.14
N VAL A 148 5.16 4.02 1.40
CA VAL A 148 3.76 4.46 1.53
C VAL A 148 3.59 5.37 2.74
N LEU A 149 4.19 5.03 3.88
CA LEU A 149 4.13 5.84 5.10
C LEU A 149 4.77 7.23 4.89
N GLU A 150 5.88 7.30 4.15
CA GLU A 150 6.60 8.55 3.84
C GLU A 150 5.85 9.44 2.84
N THR A 151 5.17 8.85 1.86
CA THR A 151 4.60 9.59 0.72
C THR A 151 3.09 9.81 0.81
N GLY A 152 2.38 9.04 1.65
CA GLY A 152 0.92 9.02 1.68
C GLY A 152 0.26 8.65 0.35
N THR A 153 1.02 8.03 -0.56
CA THR A 153 0.56 7.69 -1.91
C THR A 153 0.48 6.17 -2.06
N PRO A 154 -0.55 5.63 -2.74
CA PRO A 154 -0.59 4.21 -3.09
C PRO A 154 0.67 3.76 -3.83
N LEU A 155 1.11 2.53 -3.59
CA LEU A 155 2.33 1.98 -4.20
C LEU A 155 2.07 0.59 -4.80
N TYR A 156 2.57 0.35 -6.02
CA TYR A 156 2.48 -0.91 -6.74
C TYR A 156 3.79 -1.69 -6.70
N ASP A 157 3.69 -3.01 -6.58
CA ASP A 157 4.83 -3.90 -6.72
C ASP A 157 4.43 -5.27 -7.30
N ARG A 158 5.33 -5.90 -8.06
CA ARG A 158 5.16 -7.25 -8.62
C ARG A 158 6.43 -8.06 -8.46
N PHE A 159 6.30 -9.24 -7.86
CA PHE A 159 7.40 -10.19 -7.68
C PHE A 159 6.87 -11.57 -7.35
N SER A 160 7.63 -12.59 -7.74
CA SER A 160 7.33 -13.98 -7.42
C SER A 160 7.56 -14.29 -5.95
N MET A 161 6.57 -14.91 -5.31
CA MET A 161 6.65 -15.39 -3.94
C MET A 161 6.84 -16.92 -3.92
N PRO A 162 7.72 -17.47 -3.07
CA PRO A 162 7.83 -18.91 -2.89
C PRO A 162 6.56 -19.44 -2.24
N HIS A 163 6.17 -20.65 -2.62
CA HIS A 163 4.92 -21.23 -2.16
C HIS A 163 5.07 -22.71 -1.78
N PRO A 164 4.47 -23.19 -0.69
CA PRO A 164 4.49 -24.62 -0.40
C PRO A 164 3.85 -25.41 -1.56
N ASN A 165 4.58 -26.37 -2.13
CA ASN A 165 4.15 -27.24 -3.25
C ASN A 165 4.09 -26.60 -4.66
N ARG A 166 4.60 -25.37 -4.85
CA ARG A 166 4.91 -24.79 -6.17
C ARG A 166 6.29 -24.14 -6.11
N GLU A 167 7.07 -24.17 -7.18
CA GLU A 167 8.40 -23.52 -7.13
C GLU A 167 8.25 -22.02 -6.83
N PHE A 168 7.36 -21.30 -7.55
CA PHE A 168 7.03 -19.89 -7.30
C PHE A 168 5.61 -19.53 -7.79
N ILE A 169 4.96 -18.56 -7.14
CA ILE A 169 3.73 -17.91 -7.64
C ILE A 169 4.07 -16.46 -7.97
N ASP A 170 3.92 -16.08 -9.24
CA ASP A 170 4.00 -14.69 -9.68
C ASP A 170 2.83 -13.91 -9.07
N SER A 171 3.15 -12.80 -8.40
CA SER A 171 2.18 -12.02 -7.65
C SER A 171 2.44 -10.53 -7.78
N GLU A 172 1.36 -9.77 -7.74
CA GLU A 172 1.38 -8.31 -7.73
C GLU A 172 0.52 -7.79 -6.61
N ARG A 173 0.76 -6.56 -6.18
CA ARG A 173 0.01 -5.95 -5.10
C ARG A 173 0.04 -4.44 -5.17
N VAL A 174 -0.97 -3.82 -4.56
CA VAL A 174 -0.99 -2.39 -4.27
C VAL A 174 -1.19 -2.18 -2.78
N TYR A 175 -0.39 -1.26 -2.23
CA TYR A 175 -0.43 -0.80 -0.84
C TYR A 175 -1.15 0.55 -0.80
N TYR A 176 -2.23 0.64 -0.03
CA TYR A 176 -3.06 1.83 0.10
C TYR A 176 -2.97 2.37 1.54
N PRO A 177 -2.63 3.67 1.71
CA PRO A 177 -2.56 4.28 3.03
C PRO A 177 -3.97 4.48 3.60
N LEU A 178 -4.13 4.14 4.88
CA LEU A 178 -5.32 4.45 5.66
C LEU A 178 -4.94 5.25 6.92
N ALA A 179 -5.79 6.20 7.30
CA ALA A 179 -5.58 7.03 8.49
C ALA A 179 -6.87 7.14 9.30
N GLY A 180 -6.89 6.55 10.51
CA GLY A 180 -8.02 6.66 11.42
C GLY A 180 -8.39 8.10 11.79
N ASN A 181 -7.41 8.99 11.90
CA ASN A 181 -7.62 10.43 12.15
C ASN A 181 -7.72 11.28 10.87
N GLY A 182 -7.65 10.66 9.67
CA GLY A 182 -7.71 11.35 8.38
C GLY A 182 -6.37 11.91 7.88
N GLU A 183 -5.30 11.85 8.66
CA GLU A 183 -4.01 12.49 8.32
C GLU A 183 -2.81 11.56 8.53
N THR A 184 -2.70 10.97 9.73
CA THR A 184 -1.59 10.11 10.11
C THR A 184 -1.90 8.67 9.74
N ILE A 185 -1.07 8.08 8.88
CA ILE A 185 -1.22 6.70 8.45
C ILE A 185 -0.97 5.77 9.64
N ASP A 186 -2.03 5.10 10.08
CA ASP A 186 -2.01 4.11 11.17
C ASP A 186 -2.22 2.68 10.65
N MET A 187 -2.60 2.55 9.37
CA MET A 187 -2.84 1.27 8.73
C MET A 187 -2.55 1.33 7.24
N ILE A 188 -2.11 0.20 6.69
CA ILE A 188 -1.95 0.00 5.24
C ILE A 188 -2.84 -1.15 4.81
N PHE A 189 -3.73 -0.89 3.85
CA PHE A 189 -4.52 -1.89 3.16
C PHE A 189 -3.73 -2.41 1.97
N ILE A 190 -3.64 -3.73 1.80
CA ILE A 190 -2.89 -4.33 0.69
C ILE A 190 -3.83 -5.24 -0.10
N LEU A 191 -4.06 -4.93 -1.37
CA LEU A 191 -4.72 -5.86 -2.29
C LEU A 191 -3.67 -6.67 -3.01
N ASN A 192 -3.83 -8.00 -3.04
CA ASN A 192 -2.91 -8.92 -3.69
C ASN A 192 -3.56 -9.57 -4.91
N GLY A 193 -2.74 -9.82 -5.94
CA GLY A 193 -3.09 -10.52 -7.16
C GLY A 193 -2.10 -11.63 -7.45
N TYR A 194 -2.57 -12.76 -7.99
CA TYR A 194 -1.75 -13.93 -8.28
C TYR A 194 -1.92 -14.34 -9.74
N TYR A 195 -0.85 -14.76 -10.41
CA TYR A 195 -0.86 -15.27 -11.79
C TYR A 195 -0.64 -16.78 -11.82
N GLY A 196 -1.24 -17.47 -12.81
CA GLY A 196 -0.95 -18.89 -13.10
C GLY A 196 -1.38 -19.87 -12.01
N ALA A 197 -2.16 -19.40 -11.04
CA ALA A 197 -2.68 -20.19 -9.95
C ALA A 197 -4.17 -20.42 -10.18
N SER A 198 -4.49 -21.42 -11.00
CA SER A 198 -5.88 -21.83 -11.26
C SER A 198 -6.62 -22.06 -9.92
N GLY A 199 -7.64 -21.24 -9.66
CA GLY A 199 -8.41 -21.23 -8.41
C GLY A 199 -7.94 -20.25 -7.32
N LEU A 200 -6.89 -19.47 -7.60
CA LEU A 200 -6.28 -18.53 -6.65
C LEU A 200 -6.11 -17.13 -7.24
N ASP A 201 -6.15 -16.99 -8.56
CA ASP A 201 -6.26 -15.68 -9.19
C ASP A 201 -7.69 -15.15 -9.00
N PRO A 202 -7.91 -14.08 -8.18
CA PRO A 202 -9.23 -13.45 -8.04
C PRO A 202 -9.81 -12.96 -9.36
N PHE A 203 -8.92 -12.76 -10.33
CA PHE A 203 -9.19 -12.08 -11.58
C PHE A 203 -9.36 -13.08 -12.72
N ASP A 204 -9.06 -14.37 -12.50
CA ASP A 204 -9.34 -15.47 -13.41
C ASP A 204 -10.80 -15.94 -13.22
N LYS A 205 -11.74 -15.16 -13.74
CA LYS A 205 -13.12 -15.63 -13.91
C LYS A 205 -13.16 -16.55 -15.13
N LYS A 206 -12.98 -17.86 -14.92
CA LYS A 206 -13.51 -18.84 -15.87
C LYS A 206 -15.02 -18.63 -15.96
N LYS A 207 -15.48 -18.13 -17.12
CA LYS A 207 -16.89 -18.18 -17.53
C LYS A 207 -17.34 -19.63 -17.67
#